data_AF-A0A2D6DQF0-F1
#
_entry.id   AF-A0A2D6DQF0-F1
#
_cell.length_a   1.000
_cell.length_b   1.000
_cell.length_c   1.000
_cell.angle_alpha   90.00
_cell.angle_beta   90.00
_cell.angle_gamma   90.00
#
_symmetry.space_group_name_H-M   'P 1'
#
loop_
_entity.id
_entity.type
_entity.pdbx_description
1 polymer ?
#
loop_
_entity_poly.entity_id
_entity_poly.type
_entity_poly.pdbx_seq_one_letter_code
_entity_poly.pdbx_strand_id
1 'polypeptide(L)'
;MNKAKLFRKYLKGKELIRLVGAHNGLTAKLVEEAGFEGIWASGLEISTSYALPDANILTMTEFLEAATQINEASNLPVIADCDTGFGNSNNVIHLVKKYENSGIAGICIEDKVFPKVNSLFEGRQELAPIYEFVGKIMAAKSARKSKEFSIFARVEALVSGWGHEEALRRATAYAEVGADGILIHSKSDTPGEIIKFAKNWKLNTPLIVVPTKYPSLTEREMIKYGIKIVIYANHGIRGAIKAIRTTFSEISRGGIKNIDEKIAPLSEVFKLQGQFDLKQKEEEFLKGEYDDFVVIIPAAGVPTLDRKLGRMFNDIPVSLIDINGKTLLKRNIMTLNKVGLKNIYVVAGYKKELFDRKDCKIIGNNHYQDKNILYSILKARSKFCKNTIVIYSDIIFREDVIKQVINEQTADVLLVMDSTCKLVKQRNKNLEVVVTKEKKNIKKRNFNYLYSVVDVGSEIDDKIADGEFAGIVKFSNRASKELKKINKNAKRYKGINIDNALLSNLIRLFIDMKYTVRALDVNSGWTEVHTLEKYKHVCSTIK
;
A
#
# COMPACT_ATOMS: atom_id res chain seq x y z
N MET A 1 -7.35 -7.24 19.39
CA MET A 1 -8.06 -8.34 20.09
C MET A 1 -7.08 -9.01 21.06
N ASN A 2 -7.46 -9.31 22.30
CA ASN A 2 -6.55 -9.99 23.24
C ASN A 2 -6.46 -11.48 22.88
N LYS A 3 -5.32 -11.91 22.34
CA LYS A 3 -5.08 -13.28 21.84
C LYS A 3 -5.10 -14.34 22.94
N ALA A 4 -4.58 -14.04 24.14
CA ALA A 4 -4.69 -14.94 25.30
C ALA A 4 -6.16 -15.22 25.66
N LYS A 5 -7.00 -14.18 25.67
CA LYS A 5 -8.44 -14.32 25.92
C LYS A 5 -9.14 -15.15 24.85
N LEU A 6 -8.76 -14.98 23.58
CA LEU A 6 -9.28 -15.80 22.48
C LEU A 6 -8.91 -17.27 22.69
N PHE A 7 -7.65 -17.55 23.01
CA PHE A 7 -7.18 -18.91 23.26
C PHE A 7 -7.90 -19.58 24.44
N ARG A 8 -8.15 -18.84 25.53
CA ARG A 8 -8.94 -19.34 26.67
C ARG A 8 -10.38 -19.68 26.30
N LYS A 9 -10.99 -18.94 25.35
CA LYS A 9 -12.29 -19.29 24.80
C LYS A 9 -12.23 -20.66 24.10
N TYR A 10 -11.19 -20.91 23.31
CA TYR A 10 -10.99 -22.21 22.64
C TYR A 10 -10.80 -23.35 23.66
N LEU A 11 -9.99 -23.12 24.70
CA LEU A 11 -9.77 -24.09 25.77
C LEU A 11 -11.05 -24.49 26.52
N LYS A 12 -12.00 -23.56 26.68
CA LYS A 12 -13.31 -23.83 27.30
C LYS A 12 -14.31 -24.49 26.35
N GLY A 13 -14.08 -24.43 25.04
CA GLY A 13 -14.94 -25.08 24.03
C GLY A 13 -14.83 -26.61 24.06
N LYS A 14 -15.63 -27.29 23.24
CA LYS A 14 -15.56 -28.76 23.08
C LYS A 14 -14.61 -29.23 21.97
N GLU A 15 -14.28 -28.33 21.04
CA GLU A 15 -13.52 -28.66 19.84
C GLU A 15 -12.04 -28.91 20.13
N LEU A 16 -11.43 -29.78 19.32
CA LEU A 16 -9.98 -29.99 19.32
C LEU A 16 -9.30 -28.72 18.79
N ILE A 17 -8.27 -28.24 19.48
CA ILE A 17 -7.50 -27.08 19.06
C ILE A 17 -6.28 -27.56 18.30
N ARG A 18 -6.09 -27.10 17.05
CA ARG A 18 -4.93 -27.46 16.23
C ARG A 18 -3.96 -26.29 16.19
N LEU A 19 -2.76 -26.54 16.70
CA LEU A 19 -1.64 -25.61 16.62
C LEU A 19 -0.63 -26.10 15.59
N VAL A 20 -0.07 -25.21 14.78
CA VAL A 20 0.92 -25.55 13.76
C VAL A 20 2.22 -24.82 14.01
N GLY A 21 3.33 -25.52 13.81
CA GLY A 21 4.68 -24.96 13.89
C GLY A 21 4.88 -23.78 12.95
N ALA A 22 5.40 -22.68 13.50
CA ALA A 22 5.93 -21.57 12.74
C ALA A 22 7.26 -21.10 13.36
N HIS A 23 8.10 -20.49 12.53
CA HIS A 23 9.42 -19.97 12.92
C HIS A 23 9.66 -18.50 12.53
N ASN A 24 8.74 -17.88 11.78
CA ASN A 24 8.80 -16.46 11.40
C ASN A 24 7.41 -15.92 11.03
N GLY A 25 7.31 -14.62 10.75
CA GLY A 25 6.05 -13.98 10.38
C GLY A 25 5.41 -14.52 9.09
N LEU A 26 6.21 -14.94 8.11
CA LEU A 26 5.69 -15.51 6.85
C LEU A 26 4.94 -16.82 7.11
N THR A 27 5.58 -17.75 7.84
CA THR A 27 4.95 -19.03 8.20
C THR A 27 3.73 -18.84 9.10
N ALA A 28 3.75 -17.86 10.01
CA ALA A 28 2.60 -17.49 10.81
C ALA A 28 1.38 -17.09 9.94
N LYS A 29 1.58 -16.27 8.90
CA LYS A 29 0.51 -15.90 7.96
C LYS A 29 -0.04 -17.09 7.19
N LEU A 30 0.82 -17.98 6.72
CA LEU A 30 0.40 -19.18 6.00
C LEU A 30 -0.40 -20.14 6.90
N VAL A 31 -0.07 -20.23 8.19
CA VAL A 31 -0.87 -20.97 9.18
C VAL A 31 -2.26 -20.34 9.33
N GLU A 32 -2.36 -19.01 9.40
CA GLU A 32 -3.65 -18.31 9.46
C GLU A 32 -4.49 -18.48 8.20
N GLU A 33 -3.90 -18.34 7.01
CA GLU A 33 -4.60 -18.56 5.73
C GLU A 33 -5.12 -20.00 5.58
N ALA A 34 -4.41 -20.97 6.15
CA ALA A 34 -4.84 -22.37 6.17
C ALA A 34 -5.99 -22.67 7.15
N GLY A 35 -6.39 -21.71 7.99
CA GLY A 35 -7.55 -21.83 8.87
C GLY A 35 -7.32 -22.62 10.16
N PHE A 36 -6.08 -22.65 10.67
CA PHE A 36 -5.79 -23.25 11.98
C PHE A 36 -6.23 -22.35 13.15
N GLU A 37 -6.45 -22.94 14.33
CA GLU A 37 -6.92 -22.21 15.50
C GLU A 37 -5.82 -21.44 16.23
N GLY A 38 -4.55 -21.82 16.04
CA GLY A 38 -3.43 -21.16 16.69
C GLY A 38 -2.07 -21.59 16.14
N ILE A 39 -1.04 -20.93 16.65
CA ILE A 39 0.34 -21.13 16.21
C ILE A 39 1.17 -21.68 17.37
N TRP A 40 2.03 -22.64 17.04
CA TRP A 40 3.10 -23.13 17.91
C TRP A 40 4.41 -22.47 17.48
N ALA A 41 4.93 -21.53 18.28
CA ALA A 41 6.27 -20.99 18.04
C ALA A 41 7.30 -22.06 18.44
N SER A 42 7.75 -22.80 17.44
CA SER A 42 8.41 -24.09 17.61
C SER A 42 9.91 -23.92 17.86
N GLY A 43 10.42 -24.39 19.00
CA GLY A 43 11.85 -24.32 19.31
C GLY A 43 12.70 -24.97 18.21
N LEU A 44 12.26 -26.15 17.74
CA LEU A 44 12.93 -26.88 16.66
C LEU A 44 12.87 -26.15 15.31
N GLU A 45 11.74 -25.58 14.91
CA GLU A 45 11.68 -24.86 13.62
C GLU A 45 12.53 -23.59 13.67
N ILE A 46 12.46 -22.86 14.79
CA ILE A 46 13.22 -21.62 15.00
C ILE A 46 14.72 -21.94 14.94
N SER A 47 15.23 -22.88 15.74
CA SER A 47 16.66 -23.22 15.72
C SER A 47 17.12 -23.74 14.35
N THR A 48 16.28 -24.54 13.67
CA THR A 48 16.57 -25.05 12.31
C THR A 48 16.70 -23.91 11.31
N SER A 49 15.91 -22.85 11.44
CA SER A 49 16.02 -21.67 10.57
C SER A 49 17.34 -20.91 10.73
N TYR A 50 18.02 -21.06 11.87
CA TYR A 50 19.38 -20.58 12.14
C TYR A 50 20.46 -21.61 11.77
N ALA A 51 20.06 -22.78 11.28
CA ALA A 51 20.94 -23.94 11.09
C ALA A 51 21.69 -24.34 12.38
N LEU A 52 21.04 -24.17 13.55
CA LEU A 52 21.59 -24.52 14.85
C LEU A 52 20.79 -25.65 15.53
N PRO A 53 21.43 -26.48 16.36
CA PRO A 53 20.76 -27.51 17.12
C PRO A 53 19.70 -26.96 18.09
N ASP A 54 18.57 -27.68 18.22
CA ASP A 54 17.54 -27.44 19.23
C ASP A 54 17.98 -27.95 20.61
N ALA A 55 18.94 -27.24 21.21
CA ALA A 55 19.60 -27.62 22.46
C ALA A 55 20.00 -26.42 23.33
N ASN A 56 19.16 -25.37 23.34
CA ASN A 56 19.47 -24.07 23.96
C ASN A 56 20.78 -23.41 23.46
N ILE A 57 21.18 -23.70 22.22
CA ILE A 57 22.24 -22.94 21.54
C ILE A 57 21.76 -21.51 21.25
N LEU A 58 20.52 -21.41 20.76
CA LEU A 58 19.79 -20.14 20.77
C LEU A 58 19.37 -19.79 22.19
N THR A 59 19.47 -18.51 22.50
CA THR A 59 19.11 -17.91 23.77
C THR A 59 17.61 -17.61 23.85
N MET A 60 17.11 -17.34 25.05
CA MET A 60 15.73 -16.87 25.25
C MET A 60 15.41 -15.63 24.40
N THR A 61 16.38 -14.72 24.23
CA THR A 61 16.18 -13.48 23.47
C THR A 61 15.83 -13.77 22.01
N GLU A 62 16.54 -14.69 21.37
CA GLU A 62 16.31 -15.06 19.97
C GLU A 62 14.97 -15.79 19.80
N PHE A 63 14.63 -16.70 20.72
CA PHE A 63 13.30 -17.34 20.71
C PHE A 63 12.16 -16.35 20.94
N LEU A 64 12.33 -15.39 21.85
CA LEU A 64 11.34 -14.35 22.11
C LEU A 64 11.16 -13.44 20.91
N GLU A 65 12.24 -13.06 20.23
CA GLU A 65 12.18 -12.25 19.02
C GLU A 65 11.39 -12.96 17.92
N ALA A 66 11.72 -14.23 17.63
CA ALA A 66 10.98 -15.03 16.66
C ALA A 66 9.50 -15.17 17.03
N ALA A 67 9.19 -15.48 18.29
CA ALA A 67 7.81 -15.57 18.79
C ALA A 67 7.05 -14.24 18.66
N THR A 68 7.72 -13.11 18.91
CA THR A 68 7.13 -11.77 18.78
C THR A 68 6.82 -11.46 17.32
N GLN A 69 7.73 -11.73 16.38
CA GLN A 69 7.50 -11.56 14.95
C GLN A 69 6.35 -12.44 14.43
N ILE A 70 6.28 -13.70 14.88
CA ILE A 70 5.16 -14.62 14.60
C ILE A 70 3.84 -14.01 15.10
N ASN A 71 3.85 -13.46 16.32
CA ASN A 71 2.67 -12.90 16.94
C ASN A 71 2.18 -11.62 16.26
N GLU A 72 3.08 -10.73 15.84
CA GLU A 72 2.70 -9.49 15.15
C GLU A 72 2.17 -9.74 13.73
N ALA A 73 2.64 -10.79 13.06
CA ALA A 73 2.28 -11.10 11.68
C ALA A 73 0.90 -11.76 11.50
N SER A 74 0.29 -12.27 12.57
CA SER A 74 -0.97 -13.03 12.53
C SER A 74 -2.00 -12.54 13.54
N ASN A 75 -3.29 -12.80 13.33
CA ASN A 75 -4.32 -12.57 14.37
C ASN A 75 -4.54 -13.78 15.29
N LEU A 76 -3.92 -14.92 14.99
CA LEU A 76 -4.07 -16.14 15.77
C LEU A 76 -3.33 -16.08 17.12
N PRO A 77 -3.80 -16.82 18.14
CA PRO A 77 -3.07 -17.00 19.39
C PRO A 77 -1.79 -17.81 19.16
N VAL A 78 -0.69 -17.35 19.77
CA VAL A 78 0.61 -18.01 19.72
C VAL A 78 0.91 -18.66 21.06
N ILE A 79 1.26 -19.95 21.04
CA ILE A 79 1.81 -20.68 22.18
C ILE A 79 3.28 -20.95 21.89
N ALA A 80 4.17 -20.52 22.78
CA ALA A 80 5.61 -20.66 22.56
C ALA A 80 6.19 -21.91 23.25
N ASP A 81 7.03 -22.65 22.51
CA ASP A 81 7.99 -23.58 23.10
C ASP A 81 9.03 -22.77 23.88
N CYS A 82 9.17 -23.04 25.16
CA CYS A 82 10.08 -22.32 26.05
C CYS A 82 11.08 -23.25 26.72
N ASP A 83 11.33 -24.41 26.11
CA ASP A 83 12.30 -25.40 26.56
C ASP A 83 12.11 -25.71 28.05
N THR A 84 13.17 -25.69 28.85
CA THR A 84 13.11 -25.93 30.30
C THR A 84 12.86 -24.66 31.13
N GLY A 85 12.52 -23.54 30.47
CA GLY A 85 12.38 -22.22 31.08
C GLY A 85 13.67 -21.39 31.12
N PHE A 86 14.69 -21.76 30.33
CA PHE A 86 15.98 -21.08 30.18
C PHE A 86 16.75 -20.84 31.50
N GLY A 87 16.65 -21.78 32.44
CA GLY A 87 17.33 -21.73 33.73
C GLY A 87 16.45 -22.21 34.88
N ASN A 88 16.47 -21.50 36.01
CA ASN A 88 15.70 -21.82 37.21
C ASN A 88 14.36 -21.05 37.28
N SER A 89 13.68 -21.10 38.42
CA SER A 89 12.40 -20.41 38.64
C SER A 89 12.46 -18.89 38.44
N ASN A 90 13.59 -18.23 38.75
CA ASN A 90 13.76 -16.79 38.51
C ASN A 90 13.86 -16.47 37.01
N ASN A 91 14.52 -17.33 36.22
CA ASN A 91 14.53 -17.22 34.77
C ASN A 91 13.11 -17.37 34.21
N VAL A 92 12.33 -18.33 34.73
CA VAL A 92 10.91 -18.52 34.35
C VAL A 92 10.06 -17.29 34.67
N ILE A 93 10.27 -16.63 35.83
CA ILE A 93 9.57 -15.38 36.17
C ILE A 93 9.88 -14.28 35.15
N HIS A 94 11.15 -14.14 34.77
CA HIS A 94 11.56 -13.17 33.75
C HIS A 94 10.93 -13.50 32.40
N LEU A 95 10.98 -14.76 31.99
CA LEU A 95 10.40 -15.27 30.75
C LEU A 95 8.91 -14.96 30.66
N VAL A 96 8.12 -15.32 31.67
CA VAL A 96 6.66 -15.11 31.64
C VAL A 96 6.34 -13.64 31.43
N LYS A 97 7.01 -12.74 32.17
CA LYS A 97 6.80 -11.29 32.02
C LYS A 97 7.11 -10.82 30.60
N LYS A 98 8.18 -11.31 29.99
CA LYS A 98 8.58 -10.91 28.64
C LYS A 98 7.62 -11.44 27.57
N TYR A 99 7.34 -12.74 27.57
CA TYR A 99 6.44 -13.35 26.59
C TYR A 99 5.02 -12.81 26.68
N GLU A 100 4.48 -12.62 27.88
CA GLU A 100 3.15 -12.05 28.06
C GLU A 100 3.08 -10.59 27.58
N ASN A 101 4.10 -9.77 27.89
CA ASN A 101 4.15 -8.38 27.41
C ASN A 101 4.26 -8.28 25.87
N SER A 102 4.86 -9.28 25.20
CA SER A 102 4.89 -9.39 23.74
C SER A 102 3.55 -9.86 23.14
N GLY A 103 2.51 -10.06 23.96
CA GLY A 103 1.18 -10.46 23.51
C GLY A 103 1.03 -11.94 23.17
N ILE A 104 2.02 -12.77 23.51
CA ILE A 104 1.95 -14.23 23.36
C ILE A 104 0.80 -14.77 24.24
N ALA A 105 0.06 -15.76 23.73
CA ALA A 105 -1.13 -16.28 24.41
C ALA A 105 -0.79 -17.27 25.54
N GLY A 106 0.35 -17.95 25.43
CA GLY A 106 0.85 -18.84 26.46
C GLY A 106 2.22 -19.42 26.14
N ILE A 107 2.77 -20.13 27.11
CA ILE A 107 4.08 -20.79 27.03
C ILE A 107 3.94 -22.26 27.39
N CYS A 108 4.89 -23.06 26.92
CA CYS A 108 5.08 -24.44 27.32
C CYS A 108 6.52 -24.62 27.79
N ILE A 109 6.69 -25.10 29.03
CA ILE A 109 8.01 -25.48 29.56
C ILE A 109 8.04 -26.98 29.85
N GLU A 110 9.21 -27.61 29.76
CA GLU A 110 9.40 -29.06 29.90
C GLU A 110 10.29 -29.44 31.09
N ASP A 111 10.02 -30.62 31.67
CA ASP A 111 10.61 -31.07 32.92
C ASP A 111 11.99 -31.76 32.78
N LYS A 112 12.78 -31.34 31.79
CA LYS A 112 14.20 -31.72 31.64
C LYS A 112 15.12 -30.78 32.41
N VAL A 113 16.36 -31.23 32.65
CA VAL A 113 17.44 -30.37 33.13
C VAL A 113 17.91 -29.42 32.01
N PHE A 114 18.42 -28.24 32.40
CA PHE A 114 18.99 -27.25 31.47
C PHE A 114 20.50 -27.49 31.27
N PRO A 115 21.06 -27.36 30.05
CA PRO A 115 20.39 -27.02 28.79
C PRO A 115 19.55 -28.17 28.24
N LYS A 116 18.55 -27.83 27.42
CA LYS A 116 17.65 -28.79 26.76
C LYS A 116 18.43 -29.76 25.89
N VAL A 117 17.99 -31.01 25.92
CA VAL A 117 18.28 -32.02 24.90
C VAL A 117 17.01 -32.29 24.11
N ASN A 118 17.09 -32.26 22.77
CA ASN A 118 15.92 -32.51 21.92
C ASN A 118 15.37 -33.93 22.14
N SER A 119 14.05 -34.06 22.23
CA SER A 119 13.35 -35.33 22.55
C SER A 119 13.53 -36.43 21.50
N LEU A 120 13.92 -36.07 20.27
CA LEU A 120 14.18 -37.01 19.18
C LEU A 120 15.65 -37.49 19.16
N PHE A 121 16.50 -36.96 20.04
CA PHE A 121 17.87 -37.43 20.18
C PHE A 121 17.92 -38.76 20.96
N GLU A 122 18.85 -39.64 20.58
CA GLU A 122 18.96 -40.98 21.15
C GLU A 122 19.49 -40.98 22.60
N GLY A 123 19.18 -42.03 23.34
CA GLY A 123 19.62 -42.21 24.73
C GLY A 123 18.58 -41.85 25.80
N ARG A 124 18.95 -42.09 27.06
CA ARG A 124 18.16 -41.71 28.24
C ARG A 124 18.49 -40.27 28.60
N GLN A 125 17.46 -39.43 28.72
CA GLN A 125 17.60 -38.02 29.05
C GLN A 125 17.30 -37.82 30.55
N GLU A 126 18.01 -36.88 31.17
CA GLU A 126 17.82 -36.55 32.58
C GLU A 126 16.62 -35.61 32.75
N LEU A 127 15.81 -35.90 33.76
CA LEU A 127 14.64 -35.11 34.12
C LEU A 127 14.94 -34.32 35.39
N ALA A 128 14.41 -33.10 35.46
CA ALA A 128 14.44 -32.34 36.70
C ALA A 128 13.67 -33.09 37.80
N PRO A 129 14.08 -32.94 39.07
CA PRO A 129 13.27 -33.40 40.19
C PRO A 129 11.88 -32.75 40.17
N ILE A 130 10.85 -33.52 40.54
CA ILE A 130 9.45 -33.05 40.50
C ILE A 130 9.28 -31.75 41.28
N TYR A 131 9.88 -31.64 42.47
CA TYR A 131 9.77 -30.45 43.31
C TYR A 131 10.35 -29.19 42.65
N GLU A 132 11.44 -29.33 41.88
CA GLU A 132 12.06 -28.21 41.17
C GLU A 132 11.12 -27.71 40.07
N PHE A 133 10.58 -28.62 39.27
CA PHE A 133 9.69 -28.26 38.17
C PHE A 133 8.34 -27.73 38.65
N VAL A 134 7.81 -28.29 39.75
CA VAL A 134 6.68 -27.70 40.48
C VAL A 134 6.97 -26.24 40.87
N GLY A 135 8.16 -25.97 41.41
CA GLY A 135 8.59 -24.61 41.73
C GLY A 135 8.60 -23.68 40.52
N LYS A 136 9.05 -24.16 39.35
CA LYS A 136 9.01 -23.41 38.08
C LYS A 136 7.58 -23.10 37.64
N ILE A 137 6.66 -24.06 37.70
CA ILE A 137 5.25 -23.85 37.35
C ILE A 137 4.60 -22.82 38.30
N MET A 138 4.80 -22.95 39.61
CA MET A 138 4.28 -21.98 40.58
C MET A 138 4.85 -20.57 40.34
N ALA A 139 6.15 -20.47 40.06
CA ALA A 139 6.81 -19.21 39.73
C ALA A 139 6.24 -18.59 38.45
N ALA A 140 5.98 -19.40 37.42
CA ALA A 140 5.32 -18.94 36.20
C ALA A 140 3.90 -18.40 36.47
N LYS A 141 3.10 -19.13 37.26
CA LYS A 141 1.72 -18.73 37.62
C LYS A 141 1.69 -17.46 38.46
N SER A 142 2.69 -17.24 39.31
CA SER A 142 2.88 -16.03 40.11
C SER A 142 3.29 -14.82 39.25
N ALA A 143 4.13 -15.05 38.24
CA ALA A 143 4.69 -13.98 37.42
C ALA A 143 3.71 -13.38 36.39
N ARG A 144 2.71 -14.15 35.93
CA ARG A 144 1.75 -13.69 34.91
C ARG A 144 0.87 -12.56 35.46
N LYS A 145 0.61 -11.54 34.63
CA LYS A 145 -0.30 -10.44 34.94
C LYS A 145 -1.75 -10.81 34.70
N SER A 146 -2.03 -11.54 33.63
CA SER A 146 -3.36 -11.96 33.22
C SER A 146 -3.60 -13.44 33.53
N LYS A 147 -4.76 -13.75 34.10
CA LYS A 147 -5.21 -15.15 34.24
C LYS A 147 -5.46 -15.82 32.89
N GLU A 148 -5.63 -15.04 31.83
CA GLU A 148 -5.85 -15.55 30.48
C GLU A 148 -4.56 -16.11 29.86
N PHE A 149 -3.37 -15.65 30.27
CA PHE A 149 -2.11 -16.21 29.80
C PHE A 149 -1.96 -17.67 30.27
N SER A 150 -1.71 -18.58 29.33
CA SER A 150 -1.65 -20.03 29.59
C SER A 150 -0.22 -20.50 29.86
N ILE A 151 -0.06 -21.35 30.88
CA ILE A 151 1.21 -22.01 31.20
C ILE A 151 1.01 -23.51 31.11
N PHE A 152 1.67 -24.13 30.13
CA PHE A 152 1.62 -25.56 29.91
C PHE A 152 2.88 -26.25 30.44
N ALA A 153 2.68 -27.41 31.05
CA ALA A 153 3.74 -28.27 31.54
C ALA A 153 3.91 -29.44 30.59
N ARG A 154 5.11 -29.59 30.02
CA ARG A 154 5.48 -30.70 29.16
C ARG A 154 6.21 -31.78 29.95
N VAL A 155 5.70 -33.00 29.87
CA VAL A 155 6.18 -34.17 30.59
C VAL A 155 6.98 -35.05 29.64
N GLU A 156 8.27 -35.19 29.92
CA GLU A 156 9.24 -35.92 29.08
C GLU A 156 9.58 -37.33 29.64
N ALA A 157 8.82 -37.81 30.63
CA ALA A 157 9.05 -39.09 31.29
C ALA A 157 9.04 -40.31 30.34
N LEU A 158 8.10 -40.35 29.39
CA LEU A 158 8.04 -41.44 28.39
C LEU A 158 9.22 -41.35 27.41
N VAL A 159 9.52 -40.15 26.91
CA VAL A 159 10.68 -39.87 26.03
C VAL A 159 11.98 -40.33 26.69
N SER A 160 12.08 -40.13 28.00
CA SER A 160 13.25 -40.45 28.83
C SER A 160 13.23 -41.89 29.39
N GLY A 161 12.27 -42.73 29.01
CA GLY A 161 12.23 -44.15 29.36
C GLY A 161 11.87 -44.47 30.82
N TRP A 162 11.28 -43.52 31.56
CA TRP A 162 10.86 -43.75 32.95
C TRP A 162 9.53 -44.51 33.06
N GLY A 163 8.80 -44.62 31.95
CA GLY A 163 7.55 -45.35 31.86
C GLY A 163 6.32 -44.55 32.30
N HIS A 164 5.19 -45.24 32.27
CA HIS A 164 3.87 -44.64 32.33
C HIS A 164 3.49 -44.11 33.72
N GLU A 165 3.83 -44.83 34.78
CA GLU A 165 3.49 -44.43 36.16
C GLU A 165 4.20 -43.13 36.55
N GLU A 166 5.48 -43.00 36.23
CA GLU A 166 6.24 -41.78 36.48
C GLU A 166 5.72 -40.59 35.67
N ALA A 167 5.30 -40.83 34.42
CA ALA A 167 4.66 -39.80 33.60
C ALA A 167 3.36 -39.28 34.24
N LEU A 168 2.51 -40.18 34.75
CA LEU A 168 1.27 -39.79 35.45
C LEU A 168 1.58 -39.05 36.76
N ARG A 169 2.56 -39.52 37.54
CA ARG A 169 2.97 -38.87 38.79
C ARG A 169 3.41 -37.43 38.57
N ARG A 170 4.27 -37.20 37.57
CA ARG A 170 4.75 -35.87 37.17
C ARG A 170 3.62 -34.98 36.68
N ALA A 171 2.84 -35.47 35.72
CA ALA A 171 1.70 -34.74 35.17
C ALA A 171 0.72 -34.30 36.25
N THR A 172 0.39 -35.19 37.18
CA THR A 172 -0.52 -34.93 38.31
C THR A 172 0.04 -33.82 39.19
N ALA A 173 1.30 -33.92 39.61
CA ALA A 173 1.95 -32.89 40.42
C ALA A 173 1.95 -31.51 39.73
N TYR A 174 2.21 -31.47 38.41
CA TYR A 174 2.25 -30.20 37.67
C TYR A 174 0.85 -29.59 37.47
N ALA A 175 -0.16 -30.43 37.27
CA ALA A 175 -1.55 -30.01 37.18
C ALA A 175 -2.09 -29.47 38.51
N GLU A 176 -1.77 -30.13 39.64
CA GLU A 176 -2.22 -29.72 40.98
C GLU A 176 -1.70 -28.34 41.39
N VAL A 177 -0.47 -27.98 40.99
CA VAL A 177 0.09 -26.64 41.25
C VAL A 177 -0.31 -25.59 40.21
N GLY A 178 -1.21 -25.95 39.29
CA GLY A 178 -1.94 -25.00 38.45
C GLY A 178 -1.44 -24.86 37.02
N ALA A 179 -0.72 -25.83 36.47
CA ALA A 179 -0.51 -25.89 35.01
C ALA A 179 -1.86 -25.87 34.28
N ASP A 180 -1.99 -25.02 33.26
CA ASP A 180 -3.23 -24.83 32.49
C ASP A 180 -3.49 -25.93 31.46
N GLY A 181 -2.52 -26.83 31.28
CA GLY A 181 -2.53 -27.93 30.33
C GLY A 181 -1.28 -28.79 30.51
N ILE A 182 -1.42 -30.09 30.25
CA ILE A 182 -0.33 -31.06 30.29
C ILE A 182 -0.03 -31.52 28.86
N LEU A 183 1.20 -31.27 28.40
CA LEU A 183 1.72 -31.86 27.19
C LEU A 183 2.41 -33.17 27.54
N ILE A 184 1.82 -34.29 27.10
CA ILE A 184 2.45 -35.61 27.22
C ILE A 184 3.13 -35.94 25.89
N HIS A 185 4.42 -36.26 25.94
CA HIS A 185 5.19 -36.58 24.75
C HIS A 185 5.71 -38.02 24.77
N SER A 186 5.85 -38.61 23.58
CA SER A 186 6.43 -39.93 23.36
C SER A 186 7.26 -39.89 22.08
N LYS A 187 8.32 -40.69 22.03
CA LYS A 187 9.15 -40.91 20.84
C LYS A 187 8.86 -42.23 20.13
N SER A 188 7.89 -43.02 20.61
CA SER A 188 7.43 -44.25 19.95
C SER A 188 6.81 -43.92 18.59
N ASP A 189 7.00 -44.81 17.61
CA ASP A 189 6.35 -44.69 16.30
C ASP A 189 4.85 -45.08 16.35
N THR A 190 4.34 -45.52 17.52
CA THR A 190 2.94 -45.88 17.74
C THR A 190 2.29 -45.03 18.83
N PRO A 191 0.97 -44.78 18.78
CA PRO A 191 0.29 -43.93 19.76
C PRO A 191 -0.08 -44.64 21.06
N GLY A 192 0.33 -45.91 21.26
CA GLY A 192 -0.12 -46.73 22.37
C GLY A 192 0.17 -46.12 23.75
N GLU A 193 1.35 -45.54 23.94
CA GLU A 193 1.72 -44.88 25.20
C GLU A 193 0.85 -43.66 25.50
N ILE A 194 0.57 -42.84 24.47
CA ILE A 194 -0.26 -41.64 24.57
C ILE A 194 -1.71 -41.99 24.88
N ILE A 195 -2.27 -42.98 24.17
CA ILE A 195 -3.63 -43.48 24.42
C ILE A 195 -3.74 -44.06 25.83
N LYS A 196 -2.74 -44.83 26.27
CA LYS A 196 -2.70 -45.37 27.63
C LYS A 196 -2.66 -44.24 28.66
N PHE A 197 -1.84 -43.21 28.44
CA PHE A 197 -1.80 -42.00 29.28
C PHE A 197 -3.16 -41.32 29.37
N ALA A 198 -3.77 -41.01 28.23
CA ALA A 198 -5.06 -40.31 28.18
C ALA A 198 -6.19 -41.07 28.93
N LYS A 199 -6.25 -42.41 28.81
CA LYS A 199 -7.24 -43.23 29.54
C LYS A 199 -7.08 -43.20 31.07
N ASN A 200 -5.85 -43.05 31.54
CA ASN A 200 -5.52 -43.05 32.97
C ASN A 200 -5.47 -41.64 33.56
N TRP A 201 -5.50 -40.59 32.74
CA TRP A 201 -5.59 -39.22 33.20
C TRP A 201 -6.96 -38.95 33.86
N LYS A 202 -6.96 -38.55 35.14
CA LYS A 202 -8.19 -38.34 35.94
C LYS A 202 -8.49 -36.89 36.26
N LEU A 203 -7.59 -35.96 35.95
CA LEU A 203 -7.80 -34.54 36.21
C LEU A 203 -8.44 -33.83 35.01
N ASN A 204 -9.13 -32.72 35.27
CA ASN A 204 -9.79 -31.92 34.24
C ASN A 204 -8.81 -31.04 33.44
N THR A 205 -7.53 -31.03 33.81
CA THR A 205 -6.51 -30.25 33.11
C THR A 205 -6.36 -30.77 31.67
N PRO A 206 -6.48 -29.90 30.65
CA PRO A 206 -6.40 -30.28 29.24
C PRO A 206 -5.15 -31.07 28.87
N LEU A 207 -5.32 -32.11 28.05
CA LEU A 207 -4.20 -32.86 27.47
C LEU A 207 -3.81 -32.32 26.09
N ILE A 208 -2.50 -32.26 25.88
CA ILE A 208 -1.85 -31.74 24.68
C ILE A 208 -0.92 -32.82 24.13
N VAL A 209 -0.92 -33.03 22.82
CA VAL A 209 -0.08 -34.05 22.15
C VAL A 209 0.62 -33.50 20.91
N VAL A 210 1.74 -34.14 20.54
CA VAL A 210 2.58 -33.76 19.39
C VAL A 210 2.85 -35.01 18.54
N PRO A 211 1.94 -35.38 17.61
CA PRO A 211 1.96 -36.68 16.92
C PRO A 211 2.95 -36.77 15.75
N THR A 212 4.11 -36.13 15.86
CA THR A 212 5.15 -36.13 14.81
C THR A 212 5.66 -37.54 14.48
N LYS A 213 5.81 -38.38 15.51
CA LYS A 213 6.36 -39.74 15.41
C LYS A 213 5.29 -40.82 15.25
N TYR A 214 4.07 -40.54 15.69
CA TYR A 214 2.93 -41.46 15.66
C TYR A 214 1.76 -40.84 14.86
N PRO A 215 1.95 -40.57 13.54
CA PRO A 215 0.97 -39.87 12.72
C PRO A 215 -0.31 -40.68 12.48
N SER A 216 -0.33 -41.96 12.86
CA SER A 216 -1.52 -42.82 12.79
C SER A 216 -2.60 -42.43 13.80
N LEU A 217 -2.28 -41.65 14.86
CA LEU A 217 -3.28 -41.12 15.77
C LEU A 217 -4.07 -40.00 15.08
N THR A 218 -5.33 -40.26 14.78
CA THR A 218 -6.19 -39.30 14.07
C THR A 218 -6.83 -38.28 15.02
N GLU A 219 -7.24 -37.11 14.50
CA GLU A 219 -7.98 -36.11 15.29
C GLU A 219 -9.27 -36.68 15.92
N ARG A 220 -9.96 -37.58 15.22
CA ARG A 220 -11.16 -38.25 15.73
C ARG A 220 -10.86 -39.10 16.96
N GLU A 221 -9.74 -39.84 16.93
CA GLU A 221 -9.29 -40.62 18.08
C GLU A 221 -8.81 -39.72 19.21
N MET A 222 -8.13 -38.61 18.90
CA MET A 222 -7.73 -37.63 19.91
C MET A 222 -8.95 -37.10 20.68
N ILE A 223 -10.01 -36.70 19.98
CA ILE A 223 -11.27 -36.27 20.58
C ILE A 223 -11.87 -37.39 21.45
N LYS A 224 -11.92 -38.62 20.93
CA LYS A 224 -12.44 -39.79 21.66
C LYS A 224 -11.70 -40.04 22.98
N TYR A 225 -10.39 -39.80 23.02
CA TYR A 225 -9.56 -39.98 24.21
C TYR A 225 -9.44 -38.71 25.08
N GLY A 226 -10.22 -37.66 24.80
CA GLY A 226 -10.25 -36.44 25.61
C GLY A 226 -9.02 -35.55 25.44
N ILE A 227 -8.25 -35.73 24.36
CA ILE A 227 -7.15 -34.82 24.00
C ILE A 227 -7.76 -33.51 23.52
N LYS A 228 -7.27 -32.40 24.07
CA LYS A 228 -7.84 -31.07 23.84
C LYS A 228 -7.06 -30.26 22.81
N ILE A 229 -5.74 -30.48 22.70
CA ILE A 229 -4.87 -29.76 21.79
C ILE A 229 -3.96 -30.74 21.06
N VAL A 230 -3.83 -30.55 19.74
CA VAL A 230 -2.83 -31.21 18.91
C VAL A 230 -1.87 -30.18 18.34
N ILE A 231 -0.57 -30.50 18.36
CA ILE A 231 0.48 -29.63 17.82
C ILE A 231 1.17 -30.33 16.64
N TYR A 232 1.05 -29.74 15.45
CA TYR A 232 1.79 -30.13 14.25
C TYR A 232 3.13 -29.39 14.20
N ALA A 233 4.08 -29.82 15.02
CA ALA A 233 5.19 -28.97 15.49
C ALA A 233 6.27 -28.54 14.47
N ASN A 234 6.50 -29.29 13.39
CA ASN A 234 7.67 -29.06 12.51
C ASN A 234 7.44 -29.34 11.02
N HIS A 235 6.17 -29.46 10.60
CA HIS A 235 5.84 -29.87 9.24
C HIS A 235 6.13 -28.76 8.23
N GLY A 236 5.98 -27.49 8.64
CA GLY A 236 6.23 -26.32 7.80
C GLY A 236 7.70 -26.24 7.38
N ILE A 237 8.63 -26.26 8.33
CA ILE A 237 10.07 -26.20 8.02
C ILE A 237 10.54 -27.41 7.20
N ARG A 238 10.01 -28.61 7.48
CA ARG A 238 10.35 -29.84 6.72
C ARG A 238 9.89 -29.74 5.26
N GLY A 239 8.68 -29.21 5.03
CA GLY A 239 8.17 -28.92 3.70
C GLY A 239 9.02 -27.87 2.97
N ALA A 240 9.34 -26.77 3.65
CA ALA A 240 10.18 -25.70 3.10
C ALA A 240 11.57 -26.21 2.69
N ILE A 241 12.25 -26.99 3.55
CA ILE A 241 13.55 -27.59 3.24
C ILE A 241 13.48 -28.43 1.96
N LYS A 242 12.44 -29.26 1.82
CA LYS A 242 12.28 -30.10 0.62
C LYS A 242 12.06 -29.25 -0.63
N ALA A 243 11.17 -28.26 -0.56
CA ALA A 243 10.86 -27.37 -1.68
C ALA A 243 12.09 -26.54 -2.10
N ILE A 244 12.75 -25.87 -1.16
CA ILE A 244 13.95 -25.06 -1.40
C ILE A 244 15.06 -25.90 -2.04
N ARG A 245 15.33 -27.11 -1.50
CA ARG A 245 16.33 -28.03 -2.07
C ARG A 245 15.99 -28.44 -3.50
N THR A 246 14.73 -28.77 -3.78
CA THR A 246 14.28 -29.12 -5.13
C THR A 246 14.48 -27.93 -6.08
N THR A 247 14.00 -26.74 -5.71
CA THR A 247 14.13 -25.52 -6.53
C THR A 247 15.58 -25.19 -6.83
N PHE A 248 16.46 -25.16 -5.82
CA PHE A 248 17.90 -24.88 -6.03
C PHE A 248 18.57 -25.92 -6.93
N SER A 249 18.20 -27.19 -6.80
CA SER A 249 18.73 -28.27 -7.64
C SER A 249 18.28 -28.16 -9.10
N GLU A 250 17.09 -27.60 -9.38
CA GLU A 250 16.66 -27.31 -10.75
C GLU A 250 17.37 -26.08 -11.31
N ILE A 251 17.48 -25.00 -10.54
CA ILE A 251 18.21 -23.77 -10.94
C ILE A 251 19.65 -24.13 -11.33
N SER A 252 20.33 -24.93 -10.50
CA SER A 252 21.74 -25.27 -10.71
C SER A 252 21.98 -26.09 -11.98
N ARG A 253 20.96 -26.76 -12.53
CA ARG A 253 21.09 -27.60 -13.75
C ARG A 253 20.76 -26.85 -15.04
N GLY A 254 19.88 -25.84 -14.99
CA GLY A 254 19.32 -25.26 -16.22
C GLY A 254 18.80 -23.84 -16.12
N GLY A 255 19.11 -23.11 -15.04
CA GLY A 255 18.59 -21.76 -14.79
C GLY A 255 17.09 -21.77 -14.44
N ILE A 256 16.46 -20.60 -14.55
CA ILE A 256 15.11 -20.36 -14.02
C ILE A 256 13.96 -20.63 -15.00
N LYS A 257 14.26 -20.97 -16.26
CA LYS A 257 13.28 -21.00 -17.37
C LYS A 257 12.02 -21.81 -17.09
N ASN A 258 12.11 -22.90 -16.33
CA ASN A 258 11.00 -23.83 -16.07
C ASN A 258 10.53 -23.84 -14.60
N ILE A 259 10.88 -22.81 -13.83
CA ILE A 259 10.70 -22.80 -12.36
C ILE A 259 9.50 -21.96 -11.95
N ASP A 260 9.18 -20.89 -12.69
CA ASP A 260 8.14 -19.93 -12.33
C ASP A 260 6.77 -20.60 -12.12
N GLU A 261 6.45 -21.68 -12.84
CA GLU A 261 5.20 -22.44 -12.68
C GLU A 261 5.17 -23.32 -11.41
N LYS A 262 6.31 -23.54 -10.75
CA LYS A 262 6.48 -24.43 -9.59
C LYS A 262 6.62 -23.68 -8.26
N ILE A 263 6.64 -22.34 -8.28
CA ILE A 263 6.83 -21.49 -7.11
C ILE A 263 5.72 -20.46 -7.00
N ALA A 264 5.59 -19.84 -5.82
CA ALA A 264 4.63 -18.75 -5.63
C ALA A 264 4.97 -17.56 -6.56
N PRO A 265 3.99 -16.97 -7.26
CA PRO A 265 4.23 -15.80 -8.09
C PRO A 265 4.58 -14.57 -7.22
N LEU A 266 5.29 -13.61 -7.80
CA LEU A 266 5.67 -12.37 -7.08
C LEU A 266 4.46 -11.59 -6.53
N SER A 267 3.30 -11.65 -7.19
CA SER A 267 2.07 -11.05 -6.69
C SER A 267 1.62 -11.62 -5.35
N GLU A 268 1.84 -12.91 -5.12
CA GLU A 268 1.55 -13.56 -3.84
C GLU A 268 2.54 -13.12 -2.75
N VAL A 269 3.82 -12.99 -3.09
CA VAL A 269 4.84 -12.42 -2.18
C VAL A 269 4.44 -11.01 -1.73
N PHE A 270 4.06 -10.13 -2.68
CA PHE A 270 3.60 -8.78 -2.36
C PHE A 270 2.32 -8.75 -1.51
N LYS A 271 1.41 -9.69 -1.75
CA LYS A 271 0.20 -9.86 -0.92
C LYS A 271 0.58 -10.22 0.51
N LEU A 272 1.45 -11.22 0.71
CA LEU A 272 1.87 -11.68 2.04
C LEU A 272 2.63 -10.58 2.82
N GLN A 273 3.36 -9.71 2.12
CA GLN A 273 4.02 -8.54 2.70
C GLN A 273 3.05 -7.41 3.09
N GLY A 274 1.81 -7.39 2.58
CA GLY A 274 0.87 -6.28 2.78
C GLY A 274 1.15 -5.06 1.89
N GLN A 275 1.82 -5.25 0.74
CA GLN A 275 2.24 -4.17 -0.16
C GLN A 275 1.07 -3.36 -0.72
N PHE A 276 -0.08 -4.01 -0.96
CA PHE A 276 -1.27 -3.34 -1.50
C PHE A 276 -1.89 -2.40 -0.47
N ASP A 277 -1.98 -2.84 0.79
CA ASP A 277 -2.47 -2.01 1.91
C ASP A 277 -1.53 -0.83 2.17
N LEU A 278 -0.21 -1.06 2.06
CA LEU A 278 0.78 0.01 2.16
C LEU A 278 0.55 1.08 1.09
N LYS A 279 0.42 0.68 -0.19
CA LYS A 279 0.14 1.62 -1.29
C LYS A 279 -1.15 2.41 -1.08
N GLN A 280 -2.20 1.76 -0.60
CA GLN A 280 -3.45 2.45 -0.31
C GLN A 280 -3.27 3.50 0.79
N LYS A 281 -2.51 3.18 1.85
CA LYS A 281 -2.17 4.14 2.90
C LYS A 281 -1.26 5.26 2.40
N GLU A 282 -0.34 4.99 1.49
CA GLU A 282 0.46 6.02 0.84
C GLU A 282 -0.44 7.00 0.07
N GLU A 283 -1.41 6.51 -0.71
CA GLU A 283 -2.39 7.37 -1.39
C GLU A 283 -3.25 8.19 -0.42
N GLU A 284 -3.54 7.65 0.76
CA GLU A 284 -4.35 8.33 1.79
C GLU A 284 -3.55 9.39 2.56
N PHE A 285 -2.30 9.09 2.93
CA PHE A 285 -1.53 9.85 3.90
C PHE A 285 -0.30 10.57 3.32
N LEU A 286 0.28 10.10 2.22
CA LEU A 286 1.37 10.80 1.54
C LEU A 286 0.81 11.73 0.46
N LYS A 287 0.54 12.98 0.87
CA LYS A 287 0.15 14.02 -0.08
C LYS A 287 1.38 14.53 -0.83
N GLY A 288 1.29 14.59 -2.16
CA GLY A 288 2.25 15.28 -3.01
C GLY A 288 2.23 16.80 -2.79
N GLU A 289 3.37 17.44 -3.04
CA GLU A 289 3.60 18.90 -2.90
C GLU A 289 2.53 19.76 -3.61
N TYR A 290 1.87 19.21 -4.64
CA TYR A 290 0.83 19.89 -5.43
C TYR A 290 -0.50 19.13 -5.53
N ASP A 291 -0.85 18.32 -4.53
CA ASP A 291 -2.12 17.57 -4.54
C ASP A 291 -3.37 18.46 -4.46
N ASP A 292 -3.22 19.71 -4.02
CA ASP A 292 -4.30 20.71 -4.04
C ASP A 292 -4.47 21.41 -5.40
N PHE A 293 -3.67 21.03 -6.40
CA PHE A 293 -3.80 21.45 -7.79
C PHE A 293 -4.58 20.45 -8.64
N VAL A 294 -5.39 20.97 -9.55
CA VAL A 294 -6.06 20.22 -10.61
C VAL A 294 -5.77 20.90 -11.94
N VAL A 295 -5.43 20.11 -12.96
CA VAL A 295 -5.26 20.60 -14.33
C VAL A 295 -6.42 20.13 -15.20
N ILE A 296 -6.98 21.03 -16.00
CA ILE A 296 -8.09 20.76 -16.92
C ILE A 296 -7.63 21.14 -18.33
N ILE A 297 -7.68 20.17 -19.25
CA ILE A 297 -7.31 20.36 -20.65
C ILE A 297 -8.57 20.16 -21.51
N PRO A 298 -9.22 21.23 -22.01
CA PRO A 298 -10.35 21.10 -22.92
C PRO A 298 -9.87 20.71 -24.32
N ALA A 299 -10.06 19.44 -24.68
CA ALA A 299 -9.64 18.83 -25.95
C ALA A 299 -10.85 18.25 -26.71
N ALA A 300 -12.00 18.93 -26.64
CA ALA A 300 -13.25 18.41 -27.17
C ALA A 300 -13.56 18.82 -28.61
N GLY A 301 -12.96 19.92 -29.08
CA GLY A 301 -13.31 20.56 -30.35
C GLY A 301 -12.87 19.79 -31.60
N VAL A 302 -13.54 20.09 -32.71
CA VAL A 302 -13.10 19.67 -34.05
C VAL A 302 -11.86 20.49 -34.45
N PRO A 303 -10.85 19.90 -35.11
CA PRO A 303 -9.63 20.60 -35.49
C PRO A 303 -9.88 21.80 -36.40
N THR A 304 -9.37 22.96 -36.02
CA THR A 304 -9.36 24.20 -36.82
C THR A 304 -7.95 24.51 -37.31
N LEU A 305 -7.39 23.61 -38.13
CA LEU A 305 -6.03 23.71 -38.67
C LEU A 305 -6.00 24.47 -39.99
N ASP A 306 -4.86 25.10 -40.31
CA ASP A 306 -4.65 25.66 -41.65
C ASP A 306 -4.75 24.57 -42.74
N ARG A 307 -5.04 24.96 -43.98
CA ARG A 307 -5.24 24.02 -45.09
C ARG A 307 -4.04 23.07 -45.31
N LYS A 308 -2.83 23.51 -44.99
CA LYS A 308 -1.61 22.74 -45.26
C LYS A 308 -1.40 21.66 -44.18
N LEU A 309 -1.56 22.03 -42.91
CA LEU A 309 -1.46 21.14 -41.77
C LEU A 309 -2.66 20.18 -41.70
N GLY A 310 -3.86 20.67 -42.04
CA GLY A 310 -5.07 19.86 -42.12
C GLY A 310 -4.99 18.72 -43.15
N ARG A 311 -4.13 18.81 -44.18
CA ARG A 311 -3.87 17.68 -45.09
C ARG A 311 -3.08 16.54 -44.45
N MET A 312 -2.24 16.86 -43.46
CA MET A 312 -1.35 15.88 -42.80
C MET A 312 -2.04 15.22 -41.61
N PHE A 313 -2.86 15.99 -40.89
CA PHE A 313 -3.53 15.56 -39.67
C PHE A 313 -5.04 15.66 -39.81
N ASN A 314 -5.55 15.31 -40.99
CA ASN A 314 -6.99 15.33 -41.21
C ASN A 314 -7.67 14.35 -40.26
N ASP A 315 -8.82 14.75 -39.72
CA ASP A 315 -9.67 13.85 -38.96
C ASP A 315 -9.03 13.28 -37.66
N ILE A 316 -8.09 13.99 -37.01
CA ILE A 316 -7.61 13.68 -35.65
C ILE A 316 -7.71 14.91 -34.74
N PRO A 317 -8.06 14.78 -33.44
CA PRO A 317 -8.03 15.91 -32.51
C PRO A 317 -6.67 16.61 -32.50
N VAL A 318 -6.65 17.96 -32.43
CA VAL A 318 -5.40 18.75 -32.45
C VAL A 318 -4.45 18.29 -31.35
N SER A 319 -4.96 18.02 -30.15
CA SER A 319 -4.18 17.52 -29.02
C SER A 319 -3.50 16.16 -29.25
N LEU A 320 -3.89 15.43 -30.30
CA LEU A 320 -3.31 14.14 -30.67
C LEU A 320 -2.37 14.22 -31.89
N ILE A 321 -2.09 15.42 -32.41
CA ILE A 321 -1.04 15.63 -33.43
C ILE A 321 0.29 15.12 -32.88
N ASP A 322 0.95 14.27 -33.67
CA ASP A 322 2.27 13.74 -33.34
C ASP A 322 3.37 14.79 -33.59
N ILE A 323 4.27 14.92 -32.63
CA ILE A 323 5.45 15.77 -32.72
C ILE A 323 6.65 14.93 -32.27
N ASN A 324 7.41 14.44 -33.26
CA ASN A 324 8.59 13.61 -33.06
C ASN A 324 8.31 12.35 -32.22
N GLY A 325 7.22 11.63 -32.52
CA GLY A 325 6.87 10.34 -31.91
C GLY A 325 6.10 10.43 -30.60
N LYS A 326 5.66 11.63 -30.19
CA LYS A 326 4.75 11.84 -29.07
C LYS A 326 3.67 12.83 -29.45
N THR A 327 2.43 12.54 -29.05
CA THR A 327 1.32 13.48 -29.22
C THR A 327 1.50 14.73 -28.36
N LEU A 328 0.93 15.85 -28.81
CA LEU A 328 0.85 17.10 -28.03
C LEU A 328 0.37 16.87 -26.59
N LEU A 329 -0.74 16.15 -26.43
CA LEU A 329 -1.32 15.84 -25.14
C LEU A 329 -0.37 15.02 -24.26
N LYS A 330 0.24 13.95 -24.81
CA LYS A 330 1.19 13.12 -24.07
C LYS A 330 2.37 13.95 -23.58
N ARG A 331 2.87 14.85 -24.42
CA ARG A 331 3.99 15.73 -24.09
C ARG A 331 3.64 16.70 -22.96
N ASN A 332 2.46 17.32 -23.03
CA ASN A 332 1.97 18.21 -21.99
C ASN A 332 1.76 17.47 -20.66
N ILE A 333 1.16 16.27 -20.69
CA ILE A 333 1.00 15.42 -19.49
C ILE A 333 2.37 15.09 -18.88
N MET A 334 3.36 14.74 -19.70
CA MET A 334 4.73 14.48 -19.21
C MET A 334 5.34 15.73 -18.56
N THR A 335 5.22 16.90 -19.17
CA THR A 335 5.71 18.17 -18.60
C THR A 335 5.02 18.47 -17.26
N LEU A 336 3.70 18.30 -17.17
CA LEU A 336 2.93 18.51 -15.94
C LEU A 336 3.33 17.52 -14.83
N ASN A 337 3.49 16.24 -15.17
CA ASN A 337 3.94 15.23 -14.22
C ASN A 337 5.35 15.51 -13.68
N LYS A 338 6.28 16.00 -14.53
CA LYS A 338 7.63 16.36 -14.11
C LYS A 338 7.67 17.51 -13.10
N VAL A 339 6.73 18.45 -13.20
CA VAL A 339 6.59 19.54 -12.21
C VAL A 339 5.72 19.15 -11.01
N GLY A 340 5.29 17.88 -10.92
CA GLY A 340 4.54 17.34 -9.78
C GLY A 340 3.02 17.46 -9.87
N LEU A 341 2.46 17.96 -10.98
CA LEU A 341 1.02 18.08 -11.19
C LEU A 341 0.44 16.77 -11.74
N LYS A 342 -0.10 15.92 -10.85
CA LYS A 342 -0.61 14.58 -11.22
C LYS A 342 -2.12 14.54 -11.48
N ASN A 343 -2.89 15.48 -10.95
CA ASN A 343 -4.35 15.51 -11.08
C ASN A 343 -4.81 16.18 -12.38
N ILE A 344 -4.59 15.49 -13.52
CA ILE A 344 -4.89 16.00 -14.86
C ILE A 344 -6.19 15.39 -15.40
N TYR A 345 -7.12 16.25 -15.80
CA TYR A 345 -8.40 15.91 -16.42
C TYR A 345 -8.46 16.43 -17.86
N VAL A 346 -8.69 15.54 -18.81
CA VAL A 346 -8.85 15.89 -20.23
C VAL A 346 -10.33 15.82 -20.59
N VAL A 347 -10.88 16.92 -21.09
CA VAL A 347 -12.27 16.95 -21.58
C VAL A 347 -12.27 16.63 -23.06
N ALA A 348 -12.68 15.42 -23.43
CA ALA A 348 -12.65 14.91 -24.80
C ALA A 348 -14.05 14.82 -25.40
N GLY A 349 -14.17 15.14 -26.70
CA GLY A 349 -15.43 15.20 -27.43
C GLY A 349 -15.30 14.56 -28.80
N TYR A 350 -14.83 15.33 -29.78
CA TYR A 350 -14.47 14.83 -31.10
C TYR A 350 -13.46 13.69 -31.00
N LYS A 351 -13.81 12.53 -31.58
CA LYS A 351 -13.01 11.30 -31.56
C LYS A 351 -12.44 10.92 -30.18
N LYS A 352 -13.26 11.05 -29.13
CA LYS A 352 -12.88 10.78 -27.74
C LYS A 352 -12.30 9.37 -27.50
N GLU A 353 -12.61 8.42 -28.37
CA GLU A 353 -12.11 7.04 -28.37
C GLU A 353 -10.60 6.94 -28.64
N LEU A 354 -10.00 7.94 -29.30
CA LEU A 354 -8.56 7.96 -29.59
C LEU A 354 -7.68 8.37 -28.39
N PHE A 355 -8.28 8.84 -27.29
CA PHE A 355 -7.54 9.30 -26.11
C PHE A 355 -7.20 8.13 -25.17
N ASP A 356 -5.91 7.95 -24.86
CA ASP A 356 -5.45 6.91 -23.94
C ASP A 356 -5.80 7.25 -22.48
N ARG A 357 -6.57 6.37 -21.84
CA ARG A 357 -6.98 6.47 -20.44
C ARG A 357 -5.87 6.13 -19.44
N LYS A 358 -4.80 5.47 -19.89
CA LYS A 358 -3.65 5.15 -19.03
C LYS A 358 -2.90 6.42 -18.61
N ASP A 359 -2.95 7.46 -19.43
CA ASP A 359 -2.16 8.68 -19.25
C ASP A 359 -2.91 9.82 -18.55
N CYS A 360 -4.24 9.80 -18.57
CA CYS A 360 -5.04 10.88 -17.99
C CYS A 360 -6.48 10.46 -17.65
N LYS A 361 -7.12 11.25 -16.78
CA LYS A 361 -8.54 11.09 -16.43
C LYS A 361 -9.40 11.79 -17.50
N ILE A 362 -10.22 11.04 -18.23
CA ILE A 362 -11.05 11.59 -19.32
C ILE A 362 -12.46 11.96 -18.85
N ILE A 363 -12.94 13.12 -19.26
CA ILE A 363 -14.33 13.58 -19.09
C ILE A 363 -14.94 13.75 -20.49
N GLY A 364 -16.06 13.07 -20.76
CA GLY A 364 -16.71 13.15 -22.06
C GLY A 364 -17.54 14.43 -22.24
N ASN A 365 -17.41 15.08 -23.40
CA ASN A 365 -18.30 16.12 -23.88
C ASN A 365 -18.99 15.68 -25.19
N ASN A 366 -20.27 15.31 -25.13
CA ASN A 366 -21.04 14.92 -26.32
C ASN A 366 -21.60 16.12 -27.10
N HIS A 367 -21.49 17.35 -26.59
CA HIS A 367 -21.99 18.58 -27.23
C HIS A 367 -20.85 19.41 -27.82
N TYR A 368 -19.82 18.75 -28.34
CA TYR A 368 -18.64 19.44 -28.86
C TYR A 368 -18.88 20.12 -30.22
N GLN A 369 -19.94 19.74 -30.93
CA GLN A 369 -20.29 20.31 -32.24
C GLN A 369 -21.09 21.61 -32.12
N ASP A 370 -21.89 21.74 -31.05
CA ASP A 370 -22.87 22.80 -30.85
C ASP A 370 -22.55 23.72 -29.65
N LYS A 371 -21.44 23.46 -28.94
CA LYS A 371 -20.98 24.25 -27.78
C LYS A 371 -19.50 24.60 -27.89
N ASN A 372 -19.13 25.72 -27.29
CA ASN A 372 -17.78 26.26 -27.32
C ASN A 372 -16.93 25.83 -26.10
N ILE A 373 -15.68 26.29 -26.03
CA ILE A 373 -14.66 25.83 -25.08
C ILE A 373 -15.05 26.05 -23.60
N LEU A 374 -15.77 27.12 -23.25
CA LEU A 374 -16.20 27.35 -21.87
C LEU A 374 -17.12 26.24 -21.37
N TYR A 375 -18.04 25.77 -22.21
CA TYR A 375 -18.91 24.63 -21.89
C TYR A 375 -18.09 23.36 -21.59
N SER A 376 -17.06 23.11 -22.40
CA SER A 376 -16.13 21.98 -22.19
C SER A 376 -15.41 22.08 -20.84
N ILE A 377 -14.89 23.26 -20.50
CA ILE A 377 -14.23 23.51 -19.20
C ILE A 377 -15.21 23.24 -18.03
N LEU A 378 -16.45 23.72 -18.13
CA LEU A 378 -17.46 23.57 -17.07
C LEU A 378 -18.03 22.14 -16.94
N LYS A 379 -17.81 21.24 -17.91
CA LYS A 379 -18.04 19.80 -17.71
C LYS A 379 -17.16 19.23 -16.61
N ALA A 380 -15.97 19.79 -16.42
CA ALA A 380 -15.04 19.41 -15.36
C ALA A 380 -15.27 20.18 -14.04
N ARG A 381 -16.33 21.00 -13.90
CA ARG A 381 -16.54 21.87 -12.71
C ARG A 381 -16.46 21.17 -11.37
N SER A 382 -16.92 19.91 -11.29
CA SER A 382 -16.88 19.12 -10.05
C SER A 382 -15.46 18.81 -9.58
N LYS A 383 -14.47 18.93 -10.48
CA LYS A 383 -13.04 18.70 -10.21
C LYS A 383 -12.28 19.95 -9.84
N PHE A 384 -12.86 21.14 -10.00
CA PHE A 384 -12.22 22.38 -9.56
C PHE A 384 -11.87 22.27 -8.07
N CYS A 385 -10.75 22.82 -7.65
CA CYS A 385 -10.24 22.72 -6.30
C CYS A 385 -9.59 24.04 -5.87
N LYS A 386 -8.75 23.99 -4.84
CA LYS A 386 -8.07 25.17 -4.30
C LYS A 386 -7.20 25.86 -5.36
N ASN A 387 -6.53 25.10 -6.22
CA ASN A 387 -5.75 25.62 -7.35
C ASN A 387 -6.18 24.90 -8.64
N THR A 388 -6.89 25.55 -9.54
CA THR A 388 -7.31 24.92 -10.81
C THR A 388 -6.65 25.59 -11.99
N ILE A 389 -5.86 24.84 -12.75
CA ILE A 389 -5.19 25.32 -13.96
C ILE A 389 -5.96 24.79 -15.18
N VAL A 390 -6.38 25.67 -16.07
CA VAL A 390 -6.93 25.35 -17.38
C VAL A 390 -5.86 25.63 -18.43
N ILE A 391 -5.61 24.66 -19.29
CA ILE A 391 -4.56 24.72 -20.33
C ILE A 391 -5.18 24.29 -21.65
N TYR A 392 -5.13 25.14 -22.68
CA TYR A 392 -5.61 24.79 -24.02
C TYR A 392 -4.88 23.56 -24.57
N SER A 393 -5.57 22.78 -25.41
CA SER A 393 -5.08 21.46 -25.83
C SER A 393 -4.14 21.49 -27.04
N ASP A 394 -4.04 22.64 -27.69
CA ASP A 394 -3.30 22.92 -28.93
C ASP A 394 -1.99 23.68 -28.70
N ILE A 395 -1.61 23.93 -27.44
CA ILE A 395 -0.34 24.56 -27.08
C ILE A 395 0.67 23.55 -26.55
N ILE A 396 1.96 23.89 -26.67
CA ILE A 396 3.06 23.28 -25.92
C ILE A 396 3.66 24.35 -25.01
N PHE A 397 4.13 23.94 -23.84
CA PHE A 397 4.80 24.80 -22.87
C PHE A 397 5.98 24.07 -22.20
N ARG A 398 6.93 24.86 -21.71
CA ARG A 398 8.08 24.39 -20.92
C ARG A 398 7.75 24.33 -19.42
N GLU A 399 8.59 23.60 -18.69
CA GLU A 399 8.45 23.40 -17.24
C GLU A 399 8.55 24.72 -16.45
N ASP A 400 9.39 25.66 -16.88
CA ASP A 400 9.59 26.97 -16.24
C ASP A 400 8.32 27.84 -16.29
N VAL A 401 7.53 27.75 -17.35
CA VAL A 401 6.25 28.47 -17.47
C VAL A 401 5.26 27.96 -16.41
N ILE A 402 5.10 26.65 -16.28
CA ILE A 402 4.16 26.06 -15.32
C ILE A 402 4.63 26.28 -13.88
N LYS A 403 5.94 26.21 -13.60
CA LYS A 403 6.49 26.53 -12.27
C LYS A 403 6.15 27.96 -11.84
N GLN A 404 6.24 28.93 -12.76
CA GLN A 404 5.82 30.31 -12.47
C GLN A 404 4.32 30.42 -12.19
N VAL A 405 3.47 29.71 -12.97
CA VAL A 405 2.01 29.65 -12.73
C VAL A 405 1.68 29.03 -11.37
N ILE A 406 2.38 27.97 -10.97
CA ILE A 406 2.23 27.31 -9.67
C ILE A 406 2.60 28.28 -8.55
N ASN A 407 3.78 28.92 -8.67
CA ASN A 407 4.35 29.77 -7.63
C ASN A 407 3.57 31.06 -7.39
N GLU A 408 2.82 31.54 -8.38
CA GLU A 408 2.08 32.79 -8.22
C GLU A 408 0.73 32.58 -7.52
N GLN A 409 0.54 33.24 -6.38
CA GLN A 409 -0.56 33.02 -5.44
C GLN A 409 -1.37 34.29 -5.12
N THR A 410 -1.02 35.46 -5.67
CA THR A 410 -1.68 36.73 -5.33
C THR A 410 -2.93 37.03 -6.16
N ALA A 411 -3.06 36.42 -7.34
CA ALA A 411 -4.19 36.62 -8.23
C ALA A 411 -5.32 35.62 -7.97
N ASP A 412 -6.57 36.09 -8.00
CA ASP A 412 -7.74 35.22 -8.05
C ASP A 412 -7.84 34.48 -9.39
N VAL A 413 -7.48 35.17 -10.48
CA VAL A 413 -7.35 34.60 -11.83
C VAL A 413 -6.01 35.05 -12.41
N LEU A 414 -5.13 34.09 -12.69
CA LEU A 414 -3.85 34.33 -13.34
C LEU A 414 -3.91 33.79 -14.77
N LEU A 415 -3.71 34.62 -15.78
CA LEU A 415 -3.55 34.17 -17.16
C LEU A 415 -2.09 34.31 -17.60
N VAL A 416 -1.64 33.47 -18.52
CA VAL A 416 -0.31 33.59 -19.14
C VAL A 416 -0.45 34.38 -20.43
N MET A 417 0.42 35.37 -20.63
CA MET A 417 0.48 36.15 -21.86
C MET A 417 1.89 36.21 -22.45
N ASP A 418 1.95 36.56 -23.73
CA ASP A 418 3.18 36.83 -24.46
C ASP A 418 3.13 38.22 -25.09
N SER A 419 3.89 39.14 -24.53
CA SER A 419 3.97 40.52 -25.03
C SER A 419 4.89 40.70 -26.23
N THR A 420 5.63 39.67 -26.65
CA THR A 420 6.53 39.76 -27.83
C THR A 420 5.76 39.82 -29.14
N CYS A 421 4.46 39.47 -29.14
CA CYS A 421 3.58 39.55 -30.30
C CYS A 421 3.53 40.95 -30.93
N LYS A 422 3.78 42.03 -30.17
CA LYS A 422 3.86 43.42 -30.67
C LYS A 422 5.01 43.65 -31.67
N LEU A 423 6.00 42.76 -31.71
CA LEU A 423 7.16 42.87 -32.60
C LEU A 423 6.86 42.31 -34.00
N VAL A 424 5.73 41.63 -34.19
CA VAL A 424 5.33 41.01 -35.45
C VAL A 424 4.33 41.91 -36.18
N LYS A 425 4.64 42.32 -37.42
CA LYS A 425 3.92 43.38 -38.17
C LYS A 425 2.53 43.01 -38.70
N GLN A 426 2.10 41.75 -38.64
CA GLN A 426 0.76 41.32 -39.07
C GLN A 426 0.26 40.19 -38.16
N ARG A 427 -0.88 40.42 -37.52
CA ARG A 427 -1.57 39.45 -36.66
C ARG A 427 -2.56 38.62 -37.46
N ASN A 428 -2.72 37.35 -37.07
CA ASN A 428 -3.86 36.54 -37.46
C ASN A 428 -5.11 37.03 -36.70
N LYS A 429 -6.18 37.43 -37.40
CA LYS A 429 -7.42 38.03 -36.82
C LYS A 429 -8.14 37.21 -35.74
N ASN A 430 -7.74 35.96 -35.50
CA ASN A 430 -8.42 35.02 -34.62
C ASN A 430 -7.77 34.81 -33.25
N LEU A 431 -6.63 35.43 -32.95
CA LEU A 431 -5.97 35.24 -31.65
C LEU A 431 -6.77 35.92 -30.52
N GLU A 432 -6.56 35.55 -29.26
CA GLU A 432 -7.07 36.30 -28.10
C GLU A 432 -5.95 37.20 -27.55
N VAL A 433 -6.22 38.47 -27.26
CA VAL A 433 -5.23 39.42 -26.70
C VAL A 433 -5.64 39.94 -25.34
N VAL A 434 -4.65 40.42 -24.59
CA VAL A 434 -4.76 40.92 -23.22
C VAL A 434 -4.41 42.40 -23.21
N VAL A 435 -5.19 43.20 -22.48
CA VAL A 435 -4.93 44.61 -22.19
C VAL A 435 -4.60 44.74 -20.71
N THR A 436 -3.49 45.42 -20.40
CA THR A 436 -3.01 45.59 -19.02
C THR A 436 -3.15 47.03 -18.56
N LYS A 437 -3.32 47.22 -17.24
CA LYS A 437 -3.42 48.55 -16.63
C LYS A 437 -2.09 49.29 -16.74
N GLU A 438 -1.00 48.60 -16.47
CA GLU A 438 0.34 49.12 -16.63
C GLU A 438 0.78 48.96 -18.10
N LYS A 439 1.31 50.02 -18.73
CA LYS A 439 1.87 49.93 -20.08
C LYS A 439 3.34 49.49 -20.02
N LYS A 440 3.66 48.37 -20.67
CA LYS A 440 5.02 47.81 -20.71
C LYS A 440 5.97 48.74 -21.46
N ASN A 441 7.11 49.06 -20.85
CA ASN A 441 8.23 49.67 -21.55
C ASN A 441 9.15 48.55 -22.07
N ILE A 442 9.03 48.23 -23.36
CA ILE A 442 9.73 47.09 -24.03
C ILE A 442 11.27 47.18 -23.87
N LYS A 443 11.82 48.36 -23.54
CA LYS A 443 13.26 48.61 -23.41
C LYS A 443 13.90 48.19 -22.07
N LYS A 444 13.14 47.82 -21.02
CA LYS A 444 13.70 47.39 -19.72
C LYS A 444 13.57 45.87 -19.52
N ARG A 445 14.71 45.17 -19.44
CA ARG A 445 14.83 43.73 -19.14
C ARG A 445 14.71 43.46 -17.63
N ASN A 446 13.49 43.48 -17.07
CA ASN A 446 13.24 42.84 -15.77
C ASN A 446 12.53 41.49 -15.99
N PHE A 447 12.79 40.52 -15.13
CA PHE A 447 12.53 39.11 -15.39
C PHE A 447 11.25 38.53 -14.75
N ASN A 448 10.42 39.32 -14.08
CA ASN A 448 9.12 38.89 -13.56
C ASN A 448 8.11 40.02 -13.71
N TYR A 449 7.22 39.92 -14.68
CA TYR A 449 6.19 40.92 -14.88
C TYR A 449 4.81 40.32 -14.74
N LEU A 450 4.25 40.52 -13.55
CA LEU A 450 2.87 40.26 -13.24
C LEU A 450 2.10 41.57 -13.42
N TYR A 451 1.16 41.61 -14.35
CA TYR A 451 0.42 42.82 -14.71
C TYR A 451 -1.04 42.73 -14.32
N SER A 452 -1.67 43.85 -14.01
CA SER A 452 -3.11 43.89 -13.75
C SER A 452 -3.87 43.88 -15.07
N VAL A 453 -4.79 42.93 -15.24
CA VAL A 453 -5.55 42.79 -16.50
C VAL A 453 -6.79 43.67 -16.46
N VAL A 454 -7.00 44.43 -17.53
CA VAL A 454 -8.17 45.30 -17.71
C VAL A 454 -9.17 44.69 -18.67
N ASP A 455 -8.68 44.03 -19.73
CA ASP A 455 -9.54 43.40 -20.73
C ASP A 455 -8.82 42.22 -21.40
N VAL A 456 -9.59 41.26 -21.93
CA VAL A 456 -9.06 40.11 -22.69
C VAL A 456 -10.08 39.58 -23.70
N GLY A 457 -9.68 39.39 -24.95
CA GLY A 457 -10.54 38.79 -25.98
C GLY A 457 -10.01 38.96 -27.40
N SER A 458 -10.73 38.42 -28.38
CA SER A 458 -10.35 38.44 -29.80
C SER A 458 -10.86 39.67 -30.57
N GLU A 459 -11.86 40.36 -30.04
CA GLU A 459 -12.45 41.57 -30.63
C GLU A 459 -11.69 42.87 -30.32
N ILE A 460 -10.70 42.80 -29.43
CA ILE A 460 -9.89 43.94 -29.00
C ILE A 460 -8.96 44.38 -30.14
N ASP A 461 -8.91 45.70 -30.39
CA ASP A 461 -8.01 46.31 -31.38
C ASP A 461 -6.53 46.08 -31.00
N ASP A 462 -5.75 45.58 -31.96
CA ASP A 462 -4.30 45.34 -31.86
C ASP A 462 -3.53 46.56 -31.36
N LYS A 463 -4.01 47.77 -31.65
CA LYS A 463 -3.37 49.02 -31.23
C LYS A 463 -3.33 49.19 -29.71
N ILE A 464 -4.32 48.66 -29.01
CA ILE A 464 -4.43 48.79 -27.54
C ILE A 464 -4.01 47.53 -26.78
N ALA A 465 -3.92 46.39 -27.47
CA ALA A 465 -3.45 45.13 -26.94
C ALA A 465 -2.03 45.24 -26.35
N ASP A 466 -1.77 44.51 -25.25
CA ASP A 466 -0.50 44.49 -24.54
C ASP A 466 0.26 43.15 -24.65
N GLY A 467 -0.46 42.06 -24.93
CA GLY A 467 0.13 40.75 -25.23
C GLY A 467 -0.90 39.75 -25.78
N GLU A 468 -0.42 38.64 -26.31
CA GLU A 468 -1.24 37.50 -26.76
C GLU A 468 -1.56 36.59 -25.57
N PHE A 469 -2.80 36.12 -25.46
CA PHE A 469 -3.18 35.16 -24.43
C PHE A 469 -2.68 33.75 -24.80
N ALA A 470 -1.85 33.15 -23.96
CA ALA A 470 -1.16 31.90 -24.23
C ALA A 470 -2.00 30.63 -23.99
N GLY A 471 -3.28 30.76 -23.66
CA GLY A 471 -4.16 29.60 -23.41
C GLY A 471 -3.97 28.90 -22.06
N ILE A 472 -3.26 29.52 -21.10
CA ILE A 472 -3.06 28.98 -19.74
C ILE A 472 -3.68 29.94 -18.72
N VAL A 473 -4.55 29.42 -17.85
CA VAL A 473 -5.20 30.18 -16.77
C VAL A 473 -5.20 29.39 -15.48
N LYS A 474 -4.81 30.00 -14.36
CA LYS A 474 -4.97 29.46 -13.01
C LYS A 474 -6.07 30.22 -12.27
N PHE A 475 -6.96 29.46 -11.65
CA PHE A 475 -8.01 29.94 -10.76
C PHE A 475 -7.65 29.63 -9.30
N SER A 476 -7.70 30.65 -8.45
CA SER A 476 -7.55 30.52 -7.00
C SER A 476 -8.72 29.78 -6.36
N ASN A 477 -8.64 29.50 -5.06
CA ASN A 477 -9.73 28.89 -4.30
C ASN A 477 -11.02 29.70 -4.40
N ARG A 478 -10.91 31.03 -4.36
CA ARG A 478 -12.06 31.94 -4.41
C ARG A 478 -12.71 31.89 -5.80
N ALA A 479 -11.91 31.95 -6.86
CA ALA A 479 -12.41 31.87 -8.23
C ALA A 479 -12.98 30.48 -8.56
N SER A 480 -12.31 29.41 -8.16
CA SER A 480 -12.78 28.03 -8.32
C SER A 480 -14.11 27.77 -7.59
N LYS A 481 -14.29 28.32 -6.37
CA LYS A 481 -15.58 28.24 -5.66
C LYS A 481 -16.69 28.97 -6.41
N GLU A 482 -16.38 30.09 -7.05
CA GLU A 482 -17.36 30.83 -7.86
C GLU A 482 -17.79 30.03 -9.09
N LEU A 483 -16.84 29.41 -9.80
CA LEU A 483 -17.14 28.55 -10.95
C LEU A 483 -17.99 27.33 -10.59
N LYS A 484 -17.80 26.78 -9.38
CA LYS A 484 -18.63 25.69 -8.87
C LYS A 484 -20.09 26.05 -8.63
N LYS A 485 -20.42 27.34 -8.44
CA LYS A 485 -21.81 27.80 -8.27
C LYS A 485 -22.61 27.74 -9.58
N ILE A 486 -21.93 27.70 -10.73
CA ILE A 486 -22.58 27.62 -12.04
C ILE A 486 -23.31 26.26 -12.14
N ASN A 487 -24.64 26.32 -12.30
CA ASN A 487 -25.47 25.13 -12.43
C ASN A 487 -25.05 24.31 -13.67
N LYS A 488 -25.07 22.97 -13.56
CA LYS A 488 -24.71 22.01 -14.63
C LYS A 488 -25.37 22.32 -15.97
N ASN A 489 -26.60 22.80 -15.94
CA ASN A 489 -27.47 22.98 -17.09
C ASN A 489 -27.70 24.48 -17.40
N ALA A 490 -26.94 25.38 -16.78
CA ALA A 490 -27.07 26.81 -17.03
C ALA A 490 -26.62 27.14 -18.46
N LYS A 491 -27.54 27.71 -19.26
CA LYS A 491 -27.21 28.30 -20.57
C LYS A 491 -26.60 29.70 -20.43
N ARG A 492 -26.92 30.40 -19.34
CA ARG A 492 -26.41 31.74 -19.04
C ARG A 492 -25.90 31.83 -17.60
N TYR A 493 -24.85 32.62 -17.40
CA TYR A 493 -24.36 32.97 -16.07
C TYR A 493 -23.87 34.42 -16.06
N LYS A 494 -24.50 35.25 -15.22
CA LYS A 494 -24.14 36.67 -15.04
C LYS A 494 -23.88 37.41 -16.36
N GLY A 495 -24.81 37.28 -17.32
CA GLY A 495 -24.74 37.94 -18.62
C GLY A 495 -24.02 37.16 -19.73
N ILE A 496 -23.21 36.15 -19.40
CA ILE A 496 -22.51 35.32 -20.40
C ILE A 496 -23.40 34.18 -20.88
N ASN A 497 -23.42 33.93 -22.19
CA ASN A 497 -23.96 32.71 -22.78
C ASN A 497 -22.90 31.60 -22.76
N ILE A 498 -23.03 30.66 -21.83
CA ILE A 498 -22.04 29.59 -21.58
C ILE A 498 -21.83 28.72 -22.81
N ASP A 499 -22.90 28.47 -23.57
CA ASP A 499 -22.89 27.56 -24.70
C ASP A 499 -21.97 28.05 -25.82
N ASN A 500 -21.81 29.37 -25.98
CA ASN A 500 -21.07 29.97 -27.09
C ASN A 500 -19.80 30.70 -26.67
N ALA A 501 -19.54 30.82 -25.37
CA ALA A 501 -18.46 31.64 -24.82
C ALA A 501 -17.08 30.97 -24.86
N LEU A 502 -16.05 31.81 -25.00
CA LEU A 502 -14.65 31.48 -24.86
C LEU A 502 -14.19 31.60 -23.41
N LEU A 503 -12.96 31.17 -23.13
CA LEU A 503 -12.35 31.33 -21.82
C LEU A 503 -12.11 32.82 -21.50
N SER A 504 -11.77 33.65 -22.48
CA SER A 504 -11.63 35.11 -22.31
C SER A 504 -12.91 35.77 -21.80
N ASN A 505 -14.09 35.35 -22.28
CA ASN A 505 -15.36 35.85 -21.76
C ASN A 505 -15.49 35.57 -20.26
N LEU A 506 -15.10 34.37 -19.81
CA LEU A 506 -15.12 34.04 -18.38
C LEU A 506 -14.14 34.92 -17.58
N ILE A 507 -12.95 35.19 -18.12
CA ILE A 507 -11.97 36.06 -17.47
C ILE A 507 -12.52 37.49 -17.34
N ARG A 508 -13.14 38.04 -18.39
CA ARG A 508 -13.82 39.35 -18.33
C ARG A 508 -14.88 39.41 -17.23
N LEU A 509 -15.70 38.36 -17.09
CA LEU A 509 -16.68 38.30 -15.99
C LEU A 509 -16.01 38.40 -14.62
N PHE A 510 -14.84 37.79 -14.42
CA PHE A 510 -14.10 37.94 -13.17
C PHE A 510 -13.58 39.38 -12.95
N ILE A 511 -13.16 40.06 -14.02
CA ILE A 511 -12.79 41.49 -13.96
C ILE A 511 -14.01 42.34 -13.54
N ASP A 512 -15.16 42.13 -14.17
CA ASP A 512 -16.41 42.84 -13.87
C ASP A 512 -16.85 42.61 -12.42
N MET A 513 -16.69 41.37 -11.95
CA MET A 513 -16.98 40.96 -10.57
C MET A 513 -15.94 41.40 -9.54
N LYS A 514 -14.94 42.20 -9.95
CA LYS A 514 -13.89 42.76 -9.07
C LYS A 514 -13.00 41.70 -8.41
N TYR A 515 -12.76 40.57 -9.09
CA TYR A 515 -11.72 39.63 -8.70
C TYR A 515 -10.35 40.15 -9.16
N THR A 516 -9.27 39.77 -8.47
CA THR A 516 -7.92 40.15 -8.89
C THR A 516 -7.50 39.32 -10.10
N VAL A 517 -7.54 39.93 -11.29
CA VAL A 517 -7.09 39.28 -12.54
C VAL A 517 -5.72 39.81 -12.93
N ARG A 518 -4.75 38.91 -13.06
CA ARG A 518 -3.36 39.26 -13.40
C ARG A 518 -2.84 38.44 -14.57
N ALA A 519 -1.90 39.01 -15.32
CA ALA A 519 -1.22 38.36 -16.43
C ALA A 519 0.25 38.13 -16.10
N LEU A 520 0.70 36.88 -16.21
CA LEU A 520 2.10 36.50 -16.18
C LEU A 520 2.68 36.57 -17.60
N ASP A 521 3.62 37.47 -17.82
CA ASP A 521 4.27 37.66 -19.13
C ASP A 521 5.53 36.79 -19.26
N VAL A 522 5.48 35.76 -20.11
CA VAL A 522 6.56 34.75 -20.21
C VAL A 522 7.56 35.02 -21.34
N ASN A 523 7.22 35.89 -22.30
CA ASN A 523 7.98 36.24 -23.52
C ASN A 523 8.43 35.07 -24.44
N SER A 524 8.50 33.83 -23.95
CA SER A 524 8.93 32.63 -24.67
C SER A 524 8.54 31.37 -23.86
N GLY A 525 8.81 30.19 -24.40
CA GLY A 525 8.63 28.93 -23.67
C GLY A 525 7.23 28.33 -23.77
N TRP A 526 6.40 28.87 -24.64
CA TRP A 526 5.14 28.28 -25.09
C TRP A 526 5.01 28.45 -26.60
N THR A 527 4.19 27.64 -27.26
CA THR A 527 3.87 27.76 -28.68
C THR A 527 2.56 27.06 -28.98
N GLU A 528 1.66 27.74 -29.68
CA GLU A 528 0.41 27.16 -30.21
C GLU A 528 0.66 26.41 -31.53
N VAL A 529 0.00 25.28 -31.76
CA VAL A 529 0.21 24.42 -32.93
C VAL A 529 -1.06 24.34 -33.77
N HIS A 530 -1.31 25.37 -34.59
CA HIS A 530 -2.47 25.43 -35.50
C HIS A 530 -2.11 25.70 -36.97
N THR A 531 -0.86 26.05 -37.28
CA THR A 531 -0.36 26.22 -38.66
C THR A 531 0.79 25.27 -38.98
N LEU A 532 1.00 24.98 -40.26
CA LEU A 532 2.14 24.16 -40.70
C LEU A 532 3.49 24.79 -40.32
N GLU A 533 3.57 26.12 -40.32
CA GLU A 533 4.77 26.85 -39.92
C GLU A 533 5.09 26.66 -38.43
N LYS A 534 4.11 26.87 -37.55
CA LYS A 534 4.27 26.63 -36.11
C LYS A 534 4.58 25.16 -35.83
N TYR A 535 3.92 24.22 -36.52
CA TYR A 535 4.22 22.79 -36.42
C TYR A 535 5.68 22.46 -36.77
N LYS A 536 6.18 22.95 -37.92
CA LYS A 536 7.58 22.76 -38.33
C LYS A 536 8.56 23.35 -37.34
N HIS A 537 8.29 24.57 -36.86
CA HIS A 537 9.13 25.23 -35.86
C HIS A 537 9.23 24.37 -34.59
N VAL A 538 8.10 23.87 -34.10
CA VAL A 538 8.05 23.00 -32.92
C VAL A 538 8.82 21.69 -33.16
N CYS A 539 8.61 20.98 -34.28
CA CYS A 539 9.37 19.77 -34.61
C CYS A 539 10.89 19.99 -34.67
N SER A 540 11.34 21.17 -35.13
CA SER A 540 12.77 21.50 -35.19
C SER A 540 13.38 21.87 -33.84
N THR A 541 12.58 22.46 -32.95
CA THR A 541 13.04 22.97 -31.66
C THR A 541 12.99 21.91 -30.57
N ILE A 542 12.06 20.96 -30.69
CA ILE A 542 11.73 19.99 -29.67
C ILE A 542 12.24 18.61 -30.09
N LYS A 543 13.27 18.11 -29.42
CA LYS A 543 13.76 16.73 -29.61
C LYS A 543 12.96 15.69 -28.82
#